data_AF-A0A4Y2LFR9-F1
#
_entry.id   AF-A0A4Y2LFR9-F1
#
_cell.length_a   1.000
_cell.length_b   1.000
_cell.length_c   1.000
_cell.angle_alpha   90.00
_cell.angle_beta   90.00
_cell.angle_gamma   90.00
#
_symmetry.space_group_name_H-M   'P 1'
#
loop_
_entity.id
_entity.type
_entity.pdbx_description
1 polymer ?
#
loop_
_entity_poly.entity_id
_entity_poly.type
_entity_poly.pdbx_seq_one_letter_code
_entity_poly.pdbx_strand_id
1 'polypeptide(L)'
;MNSHCQMDLIDMQCQAENEIRLTMDYQDHLTKFLSMRAFQSKRAEEVALQLLDIFLTFGAPSILRSANGREFVNSFIAQLYTYWPVLKIVHRKPATASLRVRLRGPTRT
;
A
#
# COMPACT_ATOMS: atom_id res chain seq x y z
N MET A 1 15.62 -10.40 -3.97
CA MET A 1 15.28 -9.57 -2.80
C MET A 1 13.91 -9.94 -2.24
N ASN A 2 13.85 -10.30 -0.96
CA ASN A 2 12.61 -10.52 -0.21
C ASN A 2 12.21 -9.23 0.52
N SER A 3 11.76 -8.19 -0.21
CA SER A 3 11.16 -7.01 0.42
C SER A 3 9.69 -7.32 0.73
N HIS A 4 9.37 -7.39 2.00
CA HIS A 4 8.01 -7.58 2.48
C HIS A 4 7.63 -6.32 3.25
N CYS A 5 6.59 -5.64 2.82
CA CYS A 5 6.09 -4.46 3.47
C CYS A 5 4.66 -4.67 3.94
N GLN A 6 4.33 -4.03 5.05
CA GLN A 6 2.99 -3.96 5.60
C GLN A 6 2.52 -2.51 5.56
N MET A 7 1.25 -2.35 5.19
CA MET A 7 0.56 -1.08 5.14
C MET A 7 -0.66 -1.17 6.06
N ASP A 8 -0.88 -0.14 6.86
CA ASP A 8 -2.11 0.03 7.63
C ASP A 8 -2.65 1.46 7.48
N LEU A 9 -3.95 1.62 7.74
CA LEU A 9 -4.62 2.91 7.72
C LEU A 9 -5.21 3.19 9.09
N ILE A 10 -4.69 4.22 9.73
CA ILE A 10 -5.08 4.66 11.05
C ILE A 10 -6.02 5.84 10.88
N ASP A 11 -7.18 5.75 11.53
CA ASP A 11 -8.16 6.82 11.59
C ASP A 11 -7.93 7.66 12.86
N MET A 12 -7.51 8.91 12.68
CA MET A 12 -7.22 9.87 13.75
C MET A 12 -8.44 10.71 14.13
N GLN A 13 -9.66 10.21 13.92
CA GLN A 13 -10.93 10.87 14.25
C GLN A 13 -11.00 11.50 15.65
N CYS A 14 -10.29 10.96 16.65
CA CYS A 14 -10.27 11.49 18.02
C CYS A 14 -9.31 12.69 18.22
N GLN A 15 -8.46 13.01 17.25
CA GLN A 15 -7.42 14.05 17.32
C GLN A 15 -7.32 14.87 16.02
N ALA A 16 -8.41 15.01 15.26
CA ALA A 16 -8.39 15.69 13.97
C ALA A 16 -8.16 17.21 14.12
N GLU A 17 -6.91 17.62 14.32
CA GLU A 17 -6.45 18.98 14.05
C GLU A 17 -6.31 19.14 12.52
N ASN A 18 -6.81 20.26 11.98
CA ASN A 18 -6.53 20.72 10.62
C ASN A 18 -6.85 19.74 9.47
N GLU A 19 -8.04 19.13 9.49
CA GLU A 19 -8.61 18.33 8.38
C GLU A 19 -7.88 17.01 8.05
N ILE A 20 -6.74 16.72 8.67
CA ILE A 20 -6.06 15.45 8.57
C ILE A 20 -6.79 14.45 9.47
N ARG A 21 -7.51 13.53 8.83
CA ARG A 21 -8.29 12.51 9.54
C ARG A 21 -7.59 11.17 9.55
N LEU A 22 -6.61 10.97 8.68
CA LEU A 22 -6.11 9.64 8.37
C LEU A 22 -4.60 9.65 8.21
N THR A 23 -3.98 8.55 8.60
CA THR A 23 -2.57 8.30 8.35
C THR A 23 -2.36 6.88 7.87
N MET A 24 -1.48 6.73 6.89
CA MET A 24 -1.03 5.45 6.38
C MET A 24 0.32 5.15 6.96
N ASP A 25 0.43 4.00 7.61
CA ASP A 25 1.67 3.47 8.14
C ASP A 25 2.20 2.43 7.16
N TYR A 26 3.34 2.71 6.54
CA TYR A 26 4.03 1.79 5.66
C TYR A 26 5.32 1.33 6.33
N GLN A 27 5.41 0.04 6.65
CA GLN A 27 6.59 -0.54 7.29
C GLN A 27 7.25 -1.59 6.40
N ASP A 28 8.54 -1.40 6.13
CA ASP A 28 9.37 -2.44 5.53
C ASP A 28 9.83 -3.42 6.62
N HIS A 29 9.53 -4.71 6.46
CA HIS A 29 9.81 -5.70 7.50
C HIS A 29 11.31 -6.00 7.67
N LEU A 30 12.12 -5.75 6.63
CA LEU A 30 13.55 -6.08 6.63
C LEU A 30 14.36 -5.01 7.36
N THR A 31 14.19 -3.76 6.95
CA THR A 31 14.89 -2.59 7.51
C THR A 31 14.21 -2.03 8.76
N LYS A 32 12.96 -2.43 9.02
CA LYS A 32 12.07 -1.84 10.03
C LYS A 32 11.76 -0.35 9.78
N PHE A 33 12.11 0.17 8.60
CA PHE A 33 11.81 1.53 8.21
C PHE A 33 10.29 1.75 8.16
N LEU A 34 9.84 2.84 8.79
CA LEU A 34 8.43 3.24 8.85
C LEU A 34 8.27 4.57 8.11
N SER A 35 7.41 4.59 7.10
CA SER A 35 6.97 5.80 6.42
C SER A 35 5.52 6.06 6.77
N MET A 36 5.27 7.18 7.45
CA MET A 36 3.92 7.64 7.77
C MET A 36 3.50 8.69 6.76
N ARG A 37 2.29 8.55 6.20
CA ARG A 37 1.70 9.52 5.27
C ARG A 37 0.36 9.99 5.78
N ALA A 38 0.25 11.29 6.05
CA ALA A 38 -0.98 11.93 6.47
C ALA A 38 -1.80 12.38 5.26
N PHE A 39 -3.12 12.21 5.30
CA PHE A 39 -4.03 12.63 4.25
C PHE A 39 -5.45 12.87 4.78
N GLN A 40 -6.29 13.54 3.99
CA GLN A 40 -7.56 14.07 4.46
C GLN A 40 -8.73 13.10 4.23
N SER A 41 -8.68 12.25 3.20
CA SER A 41 -9.81 11.38 2.81
C SER A 41 -9.47 9.89 2.72
N LYS A 42 -10.42 9.00 3.05
CA LYS A 42 -10.33 7.55 2.77
C LYS A 42 -10.54 7.20 1.30
N ARG A 43 -10.57 8.19 0.41
CA ARG A 43 -10.73 7.96 -1.03
C ARG A 43 -9.57 7.10 -1.52
N ALA A 44 -9.91 6.02 -2.21
CA ALA A 44 -8.92 5.07 -2.72
C ALA A 44 -7.89 5.73 -3.66
N GLU A 45 -8.29 6.79 -4.35
CA GLU A 45 -7.41 7.59 -5.21
C GLU A 45 -6.29 8.28 -4.42
N GLU A 46 -6.63 8.97 -3.33
CA GLU A 46 -5.65 9.68 -2.49
C GLU A 46 -4.69 8.68 -1.84
N VAL A 47 -5.22 7.57 -1.33
CA VAL A 47 -4.40 6.49 -0.75
C VAL A 47 -3.48 5.86 -1.80
N ALA A 48 -3.97 5.63 -3.03
CA ALA A 48 -3.16 5.10 -4.11
C ALA A 48 -2.01 6.04 -4.50
N LEU A 49 -2.25 7.34 -4.53
CA LEU A 49 -1.22 8.35 -4.82
C LEU A 49 -0.13 8.37 -3.73
N GLN A 50 -0.52 8.36 -2.45
CA GLN A 50 0.45 8.32 -1.34
C GLN A 50 1.29 7.05 -1.35
N LEU A 51 0.68 5.90 -1.65
CA LEU A 51 1.39 4.62 -1.75
C LEU A 51 2.31 4.58 -2.97
N LEU A 52 1.87 5.14 -4.11
CA LEU A 52 2.69 5.26 -5.31
C LEU A 52 3.93 6.12 -5.05
N ASP A 53 3.80 7.24 -4.34
CA ASP A 53 4.94 8.08 -3.94
C ASP A 53 6.00 7.30 -3.14
N ILE A 54 5.56 6.45 -2.20
CA ILE A 54 6.45 5.55 -1.45
C ILE A 54 7.14 4.56 -2.41
N PHE A 55 6.41 3.97 -3.35
CA PHE A 55 6.99 3.03 -4.32
C PHE A 55 7.99 3.68 -5.26
N LEU A 56 7.78 4.93 -5.64
CA LEU A 56 8.71 5.69 -6.46
C LEU A 56 9.95 6.11 -5.67
N THR A 57 9.81 6.38 -4.37
CA THR A 57 10.91 6.81 -3.50
C THR A 57 11.81 5.64 -3.09
N PHE A 58 11.22 4.53 -2.61
CA PHE A 58 11.96 3.40 -2.03
C PHE A 58 12.04 2.18 -2.95
N GLY A 59 11.29 2.20 -4.05
CA GLY A 59 11.05 1.04 -4.89
C GLY A 59 9.80 0.27 -4.46
N ALA A 60 9.22 -0.45 -5.41
CA ALA A 60 8.02 -1.22 -5.18
C ALA A 60 8.35 -2.54 -4.44
N PRO A 61 7.62 -2.90 -3.37
CA PRO A 61 7.96 -4.07 -2.57
C PRO A 61 7.63 -5.38 -3.28
N SER A 62 8.46 -6.41 -3.08
CA SER A 62 8.18 -7.74 -3.59
C SER A 62 6.92 -8.32 -2.97
N ILE A 63 6.56 -7.99 -1.73
CA ILE A 63 5.28 -8.34 -1.09
C ILE A 63 4.67 -7.15 -0.35
N LEU A 64 3.43 -6.74 -0.66
CA LEU A 64 2.64 -5.82 0.18
C LEU A 64 1.55 -6.57 0.96
N ARG A 65 1.39 -6.25 2.25
CA ARG A 65 0.28 -6.71 3.09
C ARG A 65 -0.52 -5.52 3.59
N SER A 66 -1.84 -5.63 3.57
CA SER A 66 -2.74 -4.64 4.15
C SER A 66 -3.52 -5.31 5.29
N ALA A 67 -3.63 -4.63 6.43
CA ALA A 67 -4.51 -5.05 7.52
C ALA A 67 -5.99 -4.75 7.22
N ASN A 68 -6.26 -3.86 6.27
CA ASN A 68 -7.60 -3.53 5.80
C ASN A 68 -8.23 -4.64 4.94
N GLY A 69 -9.56 -4.68 4.91
CA GLY A 69 -10.35 -5.64 4.17
C GLY A 69 -10.04 -5.70 2.67
N ARG A 70 -10.38 -6.83 2.04
CA ARG A 70 -10.05 -7.10 0.62
C ARG A 70 -10.65 -6.07 -0.34
N GLU A 71 -11.84 -5.55 -0.05
CA GLU A 71 -12.51 -4.53 -0.86
C GLU A 71 -11.70 -3.24 -0.93
N PHE A 72 -11.15 -2.82 0.20
CA PHE A 72 -10.27 -1.66 0.28
C PHE A 72 -9.02 -1.85 -0.57
N VAL A 73 -8.40 -3.04 -0.45
CA VAL A 73 -7.21 -3.39 -1.22
C VAL A 73 -7.49 -3.38 -2.72
N ASN A 74 -8.60 -3.96 -3.16
CA ASN A 74 -9.00 -3.96 -4.56
C ASN A 74 -9.25 -2.55 -5.11
N SER A 75 -9.82 -1.66 -4.29
CA SER A 75 -10.16 -0.30 -4.70
C SER A 75 -8.93 0.53 -5.04
N PHE A 76 -7.91 0.56 -4.18
CA PHE A 76 -6.69 1.30 -4.50
C PHE A 76 -5.83 0.57 -5.54
N ILE A 77 -5.91 -0.77 -5.63
CA ILE A 77 -5.25 -1.53 -6.71
C ILE A 77 -5.79 -1.10 -8.07
N ALA A 78 -7.12 -0.94 -8.21
CA ALA A 78 -7.72 -0.44 -9.43
C ALA A 78 -7.18 0.96 -9.77
N GLN A 79 -7.04 1.84 -8.77
CA GLN A 79 -6.44 3.16 -8.96
C GLN A 79 -4.95 3.09 -9.36
N LEU A 80 -4.17 2.20 -8.75
CA LEU A 80 -2.78 1.98 -9.11
C LEU A 80 -2.63 1.52 -10.57
N TYR A 81 -3.55 0.70 -11.10
CA TYR A 81 -3.54 0.33 -12.51
C TYR A 81 -3.81 1.51 -13.45
N THR A 82 -4.60 2.49 -13.02
CA THR A 82 -4.81 3.74 -13.76
C THR A 82 -3.51 4.54 -13.87
N TYR A 83 -2.75 4.65 -12.78
CA TYR A 83 -1.50 5.41 -12.74
C TYR A 83 -0.30 4.63 -13.30
N TRP A 84 -0.30 3.31 -13.15
CA TRP A 84 0.80 2.43 -13.55
C TRP A 84 0.27 1.19 -14.29
N PRO A 85 -0.11 1.32 -15.58
CA PRO A 85 -0.81 0.26 -16.33
C PRO A 85 0.00 -1.03 -16.51
N VAL A 86 1.32 -0.94 -16.51
CA VAL A 86 2.23 -2.10 -16.67
C VAL A 86 2.52 -2.82 -15.35
N LEU A 87 1.99 -2.34 -14.23
CA LEU A 87 2.18 -2.93 -12.91
C LEU A 87 1.55 -4.33 -12.87
N LYS A 88 2.31 -5.35 -12.45
CA LYS A 88 1.76 -6.71 -12.28
C LYS A 88 1.62 -7.05 -10.80
N ILE A 89 0.38 -6.98 -10.32
CA ILE A 89 0.01 -7.28 -8.94
C ILE A 89 -0.47 -8.74 -8.84
N VAL A 90 0.32 -9.60 -8.19
CA VAL A 90 -0.04 -11.01 -8.01
C VAL A 90 -0.63 -11.24 -6.62
N HIS A 91 -1.92 -11.60 -6.58
CA HIS A 91 -2.59 -12.06 -5.36
C HIS A 91 -2.32 -13.55 -5.13
N ARG A 92 -1.86 -13.93 -3.95
CA ARG A 92 -1.91 -15.35 -3.55
C ARG A 92 -3.33 -15.73 -3.10
N LYS A 93 -3.73 -16.96 -3.44
CA LYS A 93 -4.97 -17.61 -2.94
C LYS A 93 -5.00 -17.53 -1.41
N PRO A 94 -6.16 -17.27 -0.77
CA PRO A 94 -6.24 -17.21 0.67
C PRO A 94 -6.01 -18.59 1.26
N ALA A 95 -4.84 -18.82 1.85
CA ALA A 95 -4.74 -19.73 2.99
C ALA A 95 -4.98 -18.84 4.22
N THR A 96 -5.86 -19.29 5.09
CA THR A 96 -6.32 -18.64 6.33
C THR A 96 -5.31 -17.62 6.89
N ALA A 97 -5.75 -16.36 7.00
CA ALA A 97 -5.04 -15.21 7.57
C ALA A 97 -3.66 -14.84 6.96
N SER A 98 -3.65 -14.19 5.78
CA SER A 98 -2.79 -13.03 5.42
C SER A 98 -2.75 -12.82 3.90
N LEU A 99 -3.13 -11.62 3.41
CA LEU A 99 -2.87 -11.24 2.02
C LEU A 99 -1.36 -11.00 1.83
N ARG A 100 -0.76 -11.61 0.81
CA ARG A 100 0.60 -11.31 0.33
C ARG A 100 0.52 -10.94 -1.16
N VAL A 101 0.67 -9.67 -1.48
CA VAL A 101 0.65 -9.13 -2.85
C VAL A 101 2.06 -9.15 -3.42
N ARG A 102 2.40 -9.98 -4.41
CA ARG A 102 3.74 -9.94 -5.02
C ARG A 102 3.87 -8.99 -6.21
N LEU A 103 4.86 -8.09 -6.21
CA LEU A 103 5.26 -7.31 -7.38
C LEU A 103 6.43 -8.00 -8.08
N ARG A 104 6.32 -8.25 -9.40
CA ARG A 104 7.46 -8.72 -10.21
C ARG A 104 8.08 -7.54 -10.94
N GLY A 105 9.41 -7.42 -10.88
CA GLY A 105 10.17 -6.51 -11.73
C GLY A 105 10.12 -6.89 -13.21
N PRO A 106 10.51 -5.98 -14.12
CA PRO A 106 10.47 -6.21 -15.56
C PRO A 106 11.40 -7.37 -15.94
N THR A 107 10.87 -8.35 -16.66
CA THR A 107 11.64 -9.42 -17.29
C THR A 107 12.47 -8.84 -18.43
N ARG A 108 13.80 -8.87 -18.30
CA ARG A 108 14.71 -8.68 -19.45
C ARG A 108 14.58 -9.92 -20.33
N THR A 109 14.15 -9.70 -21.58
CA THR A 109 14.42 -10.56 -22.74
C THR A 109 15.92 -10.66 -23.00
#